data_AF-A0A0R2WDU1-F1
#
_entry.id   AF-A0A0R2WDU1-F1
#
_cell.length_a   1.000
_cell.length_b   1.000
_cell.length_c   1.000
_cell.angle_alpha   90.00
_cell.angle_beta   90.00
_cell.angle_gamma   90.00
#
_symmetry.space_group_name_H-M   'P 1'
#
loop_
_entity.id
_entity.type
_entity.pdbx_description
1 polymer ?
#
loop_
_entity_poly.entity_id
_entity_poly.type
_entity_poly.pdbx_seq_one_letter_code
_entity_poly.pdbx_strand_id
1 'polypeptide(L)'
;MLVGALKRILKGQESGRYEVRLEQAISKAKVELDRELKLKNKGSAEQLKLLNNLLKSLERGSSNANTINKRWNALHDAGRIFINRDLKALTQGARTYELLDLDDRSDLALLKDGVSSARSIFAGKPGKTTPSPILDLIRATISIYKQMTGTEGGISSRELASSGPHYMTPLEELVLAVLSYMDGPYSIDATRELIRTAQGRRLSDFTNVESSDSKMDE
;
A
#
# COMPACT_ATOMS: atom_id res chain seq x y z
N MET A 1 8.95 -6.34 -23.23
CA MET A 1 7.47 -6.25 -23.19
C MET A 1 6.97 -4.81 -23.01
N LEU A 2 7.58 -4.02 -22.12
CA LEU A 2 7.16 -2.62 -21.85
C LEU A 2 7.14 -1.71 -23.09
N VAL A 3 8.23 -1.67 -23.86
CA VAL A 3 8.35 -0.88 -25.11
C VAL A 3 7.27 -1.27 -26.13
N GLY A 4 6.92 -2.56 -26.21
CA GLY A 4 5.87 -3.05 -27.10
C GLY A 4 4.48 -2.53 -26.71
N ALA A 5 4.16 -2.56 -25.41
CA ALA A 5 2.89 -2.02 -24.90
C ALA A 5 2.81 -0.50 -25.14
N LEU A 6 3.88 0.25 -24.86
CA LEU A 6 3.95 1.69 -25.10
C LEU A 6 3.75 2.05 -26.57
N LYS A 7 4.41 1.33 -27.49
CA LYS A 7 4.27 1.56 -28.94
C LYS A 7 2.84 1.34 -29.44
N ARG A 8 2.14 0.33 -28.91
CA ARG A 8 0.73 0.06 -29.25
C ARG A 8 -0.18 1.18 -28.76
N ILE A 9 0.02 1.65 -27.52
CA ILE A 9 -0.80 2.73 -26.93
C ILE A 9 -0.58 4.06 -27.66
N LEU A 10 0.68 4.42 -27.93
CA LEU A 10 1.04 5.69 -28.55
C LEU A 10 0.98 5.67 -30.08
N LYS A 11 0.51 4.57 -30.69
CA LYS A 11 0.41 4.39 -32.15
C LYS A 11 1.71 4.78 -32.88
N GLY A 12 2.86 4.47 -32.29
CA GLY A 12 4.19 4.77 -32.85
C GLY A 12 4.74 6.18 -32.62
N GLN A 13 4.09 7.03 -31.81
CA GLN A 13 4.66 8.33 -31.40
C GLN A 13 5.75 8.19 -30.32
N GLU A 14 6.56 9.24 -30.12
CA GLU A 14 7.70 9.23 -29.18
C GLU A 14 7.29 8.81 -27.75
N SER A 15 7.76 7.63 -27.34
CA SER A 15 7.47 7.02 -26.04
C SER A 15 8.52 7.32 -24.96
N GLY A 16 9.67 7.88 -25.34
CA GLY A 16 10.88 7.91 -24.49
C GLY A 16 10.65 8.54 -23.12
N ARG A 17 9.90 9.66 -23.04
CA ARG A 17 9.60 10.31 -21.76
C ARG A 17 8.77 9.45 -20.80
N TYR A 18 7.87 8.61 -21.33
CA TYR A 18 6.99 7.77 -20.52
C TYR A 18 7.67 6.48 -20.12
N GLU A 19 8.52 5.95 -21.00
CA GLU A 19 9.40 4.81 -20.73
C GLU A 19 10.30 5.09 -19.53
N VAL A 20 11.04 6.21 -19.54
CA VAL A 20 11.90 6.62 -18.41
C VAL A 20 11.12 6.71 -17.10
N ARG A 21 9.89 7.26 -17.13
CA ARG A 21 9.07 7.40 -15.92
C ARG A 21 8.57 6.06 -15.39
N LEU A 22 8.25 5.12 -16.26
CA LEU A 22 7.86 3.75 -15.86
C LEU A 22 9.06 2.99 -15.31
N GLU A 23 10.25 3.12 -15.91
CA GLU A 23 11.48 2.52 -15.39
C GLU A 23 11.86 3.06 -14.00
N GLN A 24 11.71 4.38 -13.79
CA GLN A 24 11.89 5.00 -12.48
C GLN A 24 10.89 4.46 -11.44
N ALA A 25 9.61 4.33 -11.82
CA ALA A 25 8.58 3.76 -10.95
C ALA A 25 8.88 2.30 -10.59
N ILE A 26 9.29 1.48 -11.56
CA ILE A 26 9.71 0.08 -11.35
C ILE A 26 10.90 0.03 -10.39
N SER A 27 11.93 0.84 -10.64
CA SER A 27 13.15 0.86 -9.82
C SER A 27 12.85 1.25 -8.39
N LYS A 28 12.01 2.27 -8.18
CA LYS A 28 11.53 2.68 -6.86
C LYS A 28 10.77 1.55 -6.17
N ALA A 29 9.82 0.92 -6.87
CA ALA A 29 9.02 -0.16 -6.31
C ALA A 29 9.86 -1.37 -5.89
N LYS A 30 10.92 -1.71 -6.65
CA LYS A 30 11.86 -2.77 -6.27
C LYS A 30 12.60 -2.47 -4.96
N VAL A 31 13.13 -1.26 -4.83
CA VAL A 31 13.84 -0.83 -3.61
C VAL A 31 12.90 -0.85 -2.40
N GLU A 32 11.68 -0.33 -2.55
CA GLU A 32 10.69 -0.30 -1.48
C GLU A 32 10.17 -1.69 -1.12
N LEU A 33 9.99 -2.58 -2.11
CA LEU A 33 9.58 -3.96 -1.90
C LEU A 33 10.66 -4.76 -1.16
N ASP A 34 11.92 -4.65 -1.57
CA ASP A 34 13.04 -5.28 -0.87
C ASP A 34 13.15 -4.77 0.58
N ARG A 35 12.93 -3.47 0.80
CA ARG A 35 12.86 -2.88 2.14
C ARG A 35 11.70 -3.45 2.96
N GLU A 36 10.51 -3.55 2.40
CA GLU A 36 9.33 -4.12 3.07
C GLU A 36 9.53 -5.61 3.39
N LEU A 37 10.07 -6.39 2.46
CA LEU A 37 10.37 -7.80 2.64
C LEU A 37 11.47 -8.01 3.68
N LYS A 38 12.51 -7.18 3.71
CA LYS A 38 13.55 -7.19 4.76
C LYS A 38 12.97 -6.86 6.14
N LEU A 39 12.07 -5.88 6.23
CA LEU A 39 11.35 -5.55 7.46
C LEU A 39 10.46 -6.72 7.92
N LYS A 40 9.79 -7.39 6.98
CA LYS A 40 8.95 -8.57 7.22
C LYS A 40 9.76 -9.78 7.69
N ASN A 41 10.94 -10.01 7.11
CA ASN A 41 11.71 -11.25 7.30
C ASN A 41 12.68 -11.24 8.50
N LYS A 42 13.03 -10.10 9.10
CA LYS A 42 14.03 -10.09 10.21
C LYS A 42 13.63 -9.34 11.49
N GLY A 43 12.58 -8.51 11.49
CA GLY A 43 12.27 -7.67 12.65
C GLY A 43 10.80 -7.49 13.00
N SER A 44 9.86 -7.83 12.12
CA SER A 44 8.44 -7.48 12.32
C SER A 44 7.79 -8.17 13.51
N ALA A 45 8.03 -9.47 13.74
CA ALA A 45 7.34 -10.22 14.79
C ALA A 45 7.86 -9.87 16.20
N GLU A 46 9.18 -9.76 16.36
CA GLU A 46 9.80 -9.37 17.62
C GLU A 46 9.49 -7.90 17.95
N GLN A 47 9.65 -7.00 16.97
CA GLN A 47 9.28 -5.59 17.13
C GLN A 47 7.79 -5.43 17.45
N LEU A 48 6.91 -6.20 16.80
CA LEU A 48 5.48 -6.22 17.10
C LEU A 48 5.19 -6.69 18.52
N LYS A 49 5.90 -7.73 19.01
CA LYS A 49 5.79 -8.18 20.40
C LYS A 49 6.21 -7.07 21.37
N LEU A 50 7.30 -6.37 21.09
CA LEU A 50 7.78 -5.26 21.93
C LEU A 50 6.80 -4.07 21.92
N LEU A 51 6.25 -3.71 20.76
CA LEU A 51 5.21 -2.67 20.62
C LEU A 51 3.92 -3.05 21.36
N ASN A 52 3.47 -4.30 21.26
CA ASN A 52 2.32 -4.80 22.01
C ASN A 52 2.55 -4.72 23.52
N ASN A 53 3.76 -5.01 23.98
CA ASN A 53 4.11 -4.87 25.39
C ASN A 53 4.06 -3.41 25.83
N LEU A 54 4.68 -2.49 25.07
CA LEU A 54 4.62 -1.06 25.40
C LEU A 54 3.17 -0.56 25.45
N LEU A 55 2.36 -0.89 24.44
CA LEU A 55 0.94 -0.50 24.37
C LEU A 55 0.15 -1.02 25.59
N LYS A 56 0.30 -2.30 25.94
CA LYS A 56 -0.35 -2.88 27.13
C LYS A 56 0.04 -2.16 28.43
N SER A 57 1.27 -1.64 28.51
CA SER A 57 1.71 -0.87 29.68
C SER A 57 1.00 0.48 29.77
N LEU A 58 0.83 1.16 28.64
CA LEU A 58 0.12 2.43 28.55
C LEU A 58 -1.38 2.25 28.83
N GLU A 59 -1.99 1.18 28.32
CA GLU A 59 -3.42 0.87 28.53
C GLU A 59 -3.76 0.54 29.99
N ARG A 60 -2.84 -0.08 30.73
CA ARG A 60 -3.07 -0.41 32.15
C ARG A 60 -3.16 0.83 33.04
N GLY A 61 -2.66 1.99 32.59
CA GLY A 61 -2.70 3.26 33.34
C GLY A 61 -1.92 3.29 34.66
N SER A 62 -1.43 2.14 35.14
CA SER A 62 -0.66 1.97 36.38
C SER A 62 0.84 1.75 36.16
N SER A 63 1.31 1.82 34.92
CA SER A 63 2.74 1.69 34.62
C SER A 63 3.45 3.01 34.96
N ASN A 64 4.44 2.98 35.84
CA ASN A 64 5.29 4.13 36.11
C ASN A 64 6.24 4.46 34.94
N ALA A 65 6.73 5.70 34.89
CA ALA A 65 7.65 6.20 33.86
C ALA A 65 8.85 5.27 33.62
N ASN A 66 9.41 4.67 34.67
CA ASN A 66 10.51 3.71 34.57
C ASN A 66 10.18 2.48 33.73
N THR A 67 8.96 1.94 33.89
CA THR A 67 8.49 0.79 33.11
C THR A 67 8.31 1.15 31.63
N ILE A 68 7.79 2.35 31.37
CA ILE A 68 7.60 2.87 30.01
C ILE A 68 8.96 3.08 29.34
N ASN A 69 9.90 3.75 30.00
CA ASN A 69 11.27 3.96 29.53
C ASN A 69 12.00 2.64 29.23
N LYS A 70 11.87 1.64 30.10
CA LYS A 70 12.47 0.31 29.86
C LYS A 70 11.91 -0.34 28.59
N ARG A 71 10.61 -0.23 28.35
CA ARG A 71 9.95 -0.81 27.17
C ARG A 71 10.27 -0.03 25.90
N TRP A 72 10.35 1.29 25.98
CA TRP A 72 10.83 2.15 24.90
C TRP A 72 12.24 1.79 24.47
N ASN A 73 13.16 1.63 25.43
CA ASN A 73 14.56 1.27 25.19
C ASN A 73 14.74 -0.18 24.69
N ALA A 74 13.72 -1.03 24.84
CA ALA A 74 13.74 -2.37 24.26
C ALA A 74 13.31 -2.39 22.79
N LEU A 75 12.65 -1.33 22.28
CA LEU A 75 12.27 -1.25 20.86
C LEU A 75 13.53 -1.14 19.98
N HIS A 76 13.49 -1.78 18.81
CA HIS A 76 14.44 -1.49 17.74
C HIS A 76 14.26 -0.06 17.23
N ASP A 77 15.33 0.51 16.65
CA ASP A 77 15.36 1.88 16.13
C ASP A 77 14.21 2.17 15.15
N ALA A 78 13.87 1.20 14.30
CA ALA A 78 12.76 1.32 13.37
C ALA A 78 11.44 1.66 14.09
N GLY A 79 11.13 1.00 15.21
CA GLY A 79 9.91 1.29 15.98
C GLY A 79 9.93 2.67 16.61
N ARG A 80 11.08 3.10 17.16
CA ARG A 80 11.23 4.44 17.75
C ARG A 80 11.07 5.53 16.70
N ILE A 81 11.65 5.34 15.51
CA ILE A 81 11.52 6.25 14.36
C ILE A 81 10.05 6.41 13.97
N PHE A 82 9.29 5.33 13.84
CA PHE A 82 7.87 5.42 13.47
C PHE A 82 7.03 6.11 14.55
N ILE A 83 7.25 5.79 15.83
CA ILE A 83 6.54 6.46 16.93
C ILE A 83 6.86 7.95 16.94
N ASN A 84 8.14 8.35 16.84
CA ASN A 84 8.53 9.75 16.84
C ASN A 84 8.03 10.51 15.59
N ARG A 85 7.96 9.85 14.43
CA ARG A 85 7.34 10.41 13.22
C ARG A 85 5.85 10.72 13.47
N ASP A 86 5.12 9.77 14.05
CA ASP A 86 3.68 9.91 14.27
C ASP A 86 3.38 10.92 15.38
N LEU A 87 4.20 10.97 16.46
CA LEU A 87 4.13 12.03 17.47
C LEU A 87 4.32 13.41 16.87
N LYS A 88 5.31 13.59 15.99
CA LYS A 88 5.50 14.85 15.26
C LYS A 88 4.29 15.18 14.38
N ALA A 89 3.69 14.20 13.70
CA ALA A 89 2.50 14.45 12.90
C ALA A 89 1.30 14.90 13.75
N LEU A 90 1.05 14.24 14.88
CA LEU A 90 -0.06 14.54 15.80
C LEU A 90 0.11 15.90 16.49
N THR A 91 1.34 16.35 16.70
CA THR A 91 1.67 17.57 17.45
C THR A 91 2.23 18.70 16.59
N GLN A 92 2.10 18.59 15.26
CA GLN A 92 2.63 19.57 14.30
C GLN A 92 4.14 19.84 14.46
N GLY A 93 4.89 18.79 14.83
CA GLY A 93 6.34 18.81 15.01
C GLY A 93 6.81 19.15 16.42
N ALA A 94 5.90 19.48 17.33
CA ALA A 94 6.23 19.98 18.67
C ALA A 94 6.76 18.91 19.64
N ARG A 95 6.43 17.63 19.44
CA ARG A 95 6.79 16.56 20.37
C ARG A 95 7.52 15.39 19.71
N THR A 96 8.49 14.85 20.44
CA THR A 96 9.05 13.49 20.31
C THR A 96 8.98 12.81 21.66
N TYR A 97 9.26 11.51 21.73
CA TYR A 97 9.24 10.75 22.98
C TYR A 97 10.08 11.41 24.09
N GLU A 98 11.25 11.93 23.74
CA GLU A 98 12.18 12.58 24.67
C GLU A 98 11.65 13.88 25.26
N LEU A 99 10.59 14.45 24.68
CA LEU A 99 9.94 15.69 25.10
C LEU A 99 8.60 15.46 25.80
N LEU A 100 8.18 14.20 25.98
CA LEU A 100 6.93 13.87 26.67
C LEU A 100 7.14 13.83 28.18
N ASP A 101 6.17 14.36 28.91
CA ASP A 101 6.03 14.11 30.33
C ASP A 101 5.27 12.79 30.53
N LEU A 102 5.97 11.78 31.08
CA LEU A 102 5.39 10.45 31.30
C LEU A 102 4.47 10.39 32.54
N ASP A 103 4.41 11.44 33.34
CA ASP A 103 3.45 11.59 34.44
C ASP A 103 2.19 12.36 34.00
N ASP A 104 2.24 13.03 32.84
CA ASP A 104 1.09 13.73 32.25
C ASP A 104 0.19 12.78 31.43
N ARG A 105 -1.11 12.85 31.68
CA ARG A 105 -2.09 11.96 31.02
C ARG A 105 -2.27 12.27 29.54
N SER A 106 -2.13 13.53 29.13
CA SER A 106 -2.29 13.94 27.74
C SER A 106 -1.09 13.49 26.90
N ASP A 107 0.12 13.63 27.43
CA ASP A 107 1.34 13.13 26.80
C ASP A 107 1.37 11.59 26.74
N LEU A 108 0.88 10.89 27.77
CA LEU A 108 0.68 9.43 27.72
C LEU A 108 -0.34 9.00 26.66
N ALA A 109 -1.41 9.78 26.44
CA ALA A 109 -2.38 9.52 25.39
C ALA A 109 -1.76 9.70 24.00
N LEU A 110 -0.98 10.78 23.78
CA LEU A 110 -0.23 11.00 22.55
C LEU A 110 0.75 9.86 22.27
N LEU A 111 1.47 9.40 23.30
CA LEU A 111 2.37 8.25 23.18
C LEU A 111 1.61 6.98 22.81
N LYS A 112 0.45 6.74 23.41
CA LYS A 112 -0.40 5.58 23.10
C LYS A 112 -0.83 5.59 21.63
N ASP A 113 -1.22 6.74 21.10
CA ASP A 113 -1.64 6.88 19.71
C ASP A 113 -0.47 6.68 18.73
N GLY A 114 0.71 7.23 19.04
CA GLY A 114 1.93 7.00 18.29
C GLY A 114 2.37 5.52 18.28
N VAL A 115 2.30 4.85 19.44
CA VAL A 115 2.61 3.41 19.57
C VAL A 115 1.59 2.56 18.81
N SER A 116 0.30 2.90 18.87
CA SER A 116 -0.78 2.18 18.15
C SER A 116 -0.62 2.29 16.63
N SER A 117 -0.24 3.47 16.16
CA SER A 117 0.02 3.74 14.75
C SER A 117 1.25 2.98 14.26
N ALA A 118 2.37 3.05 14.99
CA ALA A 118 3.57 2.25 14.69
C ALA A 118 3.26 0.75 14.71
N ARG A 119 2.52 0.25 15.72
CA ARG A 119 2.08 -1.14 15.80
C ARG A 119 1.34 -1.58 14.55
N SER A 120 0.45 -0.76 13.99
CA SER A 120 -0.31 -1.12 12.79
C SER A 120 0.57 -1.42 11.57
N ILE A 121 1.74 -0.76 11.48
CA ILE A 121 2.73 -0.97 10.42
C ILE A 121 3.40 -2.34 10.56
N PHE A 122 3.76 -2.73 11.79
CA PHE A 122 4.42 -4.02 12.07
C PHE A 122 3.44 -5.19 12.27
N ALA A 123 2.17 -4.90 12.56
CA ALA A 123 1.11 -5.87 12.74
C ALA A 123 0.59 -6.44 11.41
N GLY A 124 1.18 -6.03 10.27
CA GLY A 124 0.91 -6.44 8.89
C GLY A 124 -0.25 -7.41 8.78
N LYS A 125 -1.40 -6.91 8.31
CA LYS A 125 -2.69 -7.64 8.28
C LYS A 125 -2.47 -9.14 8.00
N PRO A 126 -2.87 -10.05 8.91
CA PRO A 126 -2.88 -11.47 8.62
C PRO A 126 -3.85 -11.70 7.45
N GLY A 127 -3.31 -12.10 6.30
CA GLY A 127 -4.08 -12.33 5.08
C GLY A 127 -3.51 -11.53 3.91
N LYS A 128 -3.12 -12.27 2.85
CA LYS A 128 -2.63 -11.84 1.52
C LYS A 128 -2.97 -10.37 1.17
N THR A 129 -2.22 -9.43 1.72
CA THR A 129 -2.28 -8.03 1.31
C THR A 129 -1.14 -7.85 0.33
N THR A 130 -1.48 -7.47 -0.90
CA THR A 130 -0.48 -7.06 -1.89
C THR A 130 0.44 -6.01 -1.24
N PRO A 131 1.78 -6.21 -1.28
CA PRO A 131 2.73 -5.22 -0.77
C PRO A 131 2.42 -3.81 -1.28
N SER A 132 2.55 -2.81 -0.40
CA SER A 132 2.24 -1.41 -0.76
C SER A 132 3.01 -0.94 -2.00
N PRO A 133 4.31 -1.26 -2.17
CA PRO A 133 5.10 -0.86 -3.35
C PRO A 133 4.52 -1.36 -4.67
N ILE A 134 3.86 -2.52 -4.68
CA ILE A 134 3.23 -3.07 -5.88
C ILE A 134 1.96 -2.29 -6.21
N LEU A 135 1.15 -1.94 -5.21
CA LEU A 135 -0.03 -1.08 -5.41
C LEU A 135 0.36 0.32 -5.86
N ASP A 136 1.44 0.87 -5.30
CA ASP A 136 1.95 2.20 -5.66
C ASP A 136 2.53 2.22 -7.09
N LEU A 137 3.22 1.15 -7.51
CA LEU A 137 3.64 0.96 -8.90
C LEU A 137 2.45 0.96 -9.87
N ILE A 138 1.37 0.29 -9.51
CA ILE A 138 0.17 0.23 -10.35
C ILE A 138 -0.52 1.59 -10.43
N ARG A 139 -0.64 2.31 -9.31
CA ARG A 139 -1.18 3.69 -9.29
C ARG A 139 -0.35 4.63 -10.16
N ALA A 140 0.97 4.55 -10.08
CA ALA A 140 1.87 5.33 -10.92
C ALA A 140 1.68 4.99 -12.42
N THR A 141 1.53 3.70 -12.73
CA THR A 141 1.30 3.21 -14.10
C THR A 141 -0.04 3.73 -14.65
N ILE A 142 -1.13 3.68 -13.88
CA ILE A 142 -2.44 4.23 -14.25
C ILE A 142 -2.34 5.74 -14.50
N SER A 143 -1.64 6.47 -13.62
CA SER A 143 -1.43 7.91 -13.77
C SER A 143 -0.67 8.25 -15.06
N ILE A 144 0.39 7.51 -15.37
CA ILE A 144 1.16 7.66 -16.61
C ILE A 144 0.30 7.34 -17.83
N TYR A 145 -0.48 6.25 -17.79
CA TYR A 145 -1.42 5.88 -18.84
C TYR A 145 -2.46 7.00 -19.11
N LYS A 146 -3.01 7.59 -18.05
CA LYS A 146 -3.95 8.71 -18.16
C LYS A 146 -3.30 9.93 -18.80
N GLN A 147 -2.03 10.21 -18.48
CA GLN A 147 -1.27 11.29 -19.11
C GLN A 147 -0.89 11.01 -20.56
N MET A 148 -0.79 9.74 -20.97
CA MET A 148 -0.53 9.35 -22.35
C MET A 148 -1.78 9.43 -23.22
N THR A 149 -2.93 9.01 -22.67
CA THR A 149 -4.14 8.76 -23.47
C THR A 149 -5.27 9.77 -23.22
N GLY A 150 -5.20 10.56 -22.15
CA GLY A 150 -6.30 11.41 -21.69
C GLY A 150 -7.43 10.65 -21.00
N THR A 151 -7.35 9.32 -20.87
CA THR A 151 -8.42 8.47 -20.32
C THR A 151 -7.92 7.62 -19.15
N GLU A 152 -8.80 7.25 -18.22
CA GLU A 152 -8.41 6.41 -17.08
C GLU A 152 -8.11 4.95 -17.47
N GLY A 153 -8.52 4.52 -18.66
CA GLY A 153 -8.40 3.16 -19.15
C GLY A 153 -9.44 2.22 -18.53
N GLY A 154 -10.10 1.42 -19.36
CA GLY A 154 -11.05 0.41 -18.91
C GLY A 154 -10.35 -0.86 -18.41
N ILE A 155 -11.00 -1.57 -17.47
CA ILE A 155 -10.66 -2.94 -17.09
C ILE A 155 -11.74 -3.83 -17.72
N SER A 156 -11.32 -4.92 -18.36
CA SER A 156 -12.27 -5.87 -18.94
C SER A 156 -13.05 -6.58 -17.82
N SER A 157 -14.36 -6.75 -18.02
CA SER A 157 -15.20 -7.57 -17.13
C SER A 157 -14.85 -9.05 -17.32
N ARG A 158 -15.20 -9.89 -16.33
CA ARG A 158 -15.04 -11.35 -16.46
C ARG A 158 -15.80 -11.90 -17.66
N GLU A 159 -16.94 -11.30 -18.01
CA GLU A 159 -17.78 -11.69 -19.15
C GLU A 159 -17.17 -11.30 -20.51
N LEU A 160 -16.44 -10.18 -20.59
CA LEU A 160 -15.70 -9.76 -21.80
C LEU A 160 -14.46 -10.63 -22.09
N ALA A 161 -14.03 -11.48 -21.14
CA ALA A 161 -13.05 -12.52 -21.42
C ALA A 161 -13.58 -13.57 -22.44
N SER A 162 -14.88 -13.56 -22.73
CA SER A 162 -15.53 -14.38 -23.77
C SER A 162 -15.23 -13.90 -25.20
N SER A 163 -14.73 -12.68 -25.39
CA SER A 163 -14.31 -12.16 -26.71
C SER A 163 -12.99 -12.77 -27.21
N GLY A 164 -12.39 -13.66 -26.43
CA GLY A 164 -11.22 -14.47 -26.77
C GLY A 164 -10.38 -14.78 -25.52
N PRO A 165 -9.74 -15.96 -25.43
CA PRO A 165 -9.09 -16.47 -24.21
C PRO A 165 -7.95 -15.59 -23.64
N HIS A 166 -7.58 -14.49 -24.30
CA HIS A 166 -6.49 -13.60 -23.93
C HIS A 166 -6.78 -12.11 -24.17
N TYR A 167 -8.05 -11.69 -24.28
CA TYR A 167 -8.34 -10.26 -24.47
C TYR A 167 -7.89 -9.43 -23.25
N MET A 168 -7.10 -8.39 -23.52
CA MET A 168 -6.61 -7.42 -22.54
C MET A 168 -6.81 -6.01 -23.07
N THR A 169 -7.20 -5.07 -22.21
CA THR A 169 -7.22 -3.65 -22.55
C THR A 169 -5.78 -3.10 -22.61
N PRO A 170 -5.54 -1.99 -23.33
CA PRO A 170 -4.20 -1.39 -23.38
C PRO A 170 -3.62 -1.02 -21.99
N LEU A 171 -4.49 -0.67 -21.04
CA LEU A 171 -4.09 -0.45 -19.64
C LEU A 171 -3.64 -1.78 -18.98
N GLU A 172 -4.43 -2.85 -19.13
CA GLU A 172 -4.09 -4.17 -18.58
C GLU A 172 -2.77 -4.69 -19.15
N GLU A 173 -2.53 -4.51 -20.45
CA GLU A 173 -1.26 -4.88 -21.09
C GLU A 173 -0.08 -4.10 -20.50
N LEU A 174 -0.25 -2.79 -20.30
CA LEU A 174 0.81 -1.95 -19.73
C LEU A 174 1.13 -2.34 -18.29
N VAL A 175 0.10 -2.58 -17.46
CA VAL A 175 0.28 -2.99 -16.07
C VAL A 175 0.92 -4.37 -15.99
N LEU A 176 0.49 -5.33 -16.81
CA LEU A 176 1.12 -6.66 -16.86
C LEU A 176 2.59 -6.56 -17.29
N ALA A 177 2.89 -5.72 -18.28
CA ALA A 177 4.25 -5.49 -18.72
C ALA A 177 5.12 -4.90 -17.60
N VAL A 178 4.62 -3.92 -16.84
CA VAL A 178 5.32 -3.35 -15.68
C VAL A 178 5.52 -4.39 -14.57
N LEU A 179 4.48 -5.16 -14.24
CA LEU A 179 4.55 -6.20 -13.21
C LEU A 179 5.51 -7.34 -13.57
N SER A 180 5.75 -7.61 -14.85
CA SER A 180 6.74 -8.60 -15.30
C SER A 180 8.18 -8.27 -14.89
N TYR A 181 8.46 -7.00 -14.54
CA TYR A 181 9.76 -6.61 -13.98
C TYR A 181 9.85 -6.85 -12.47
N MET A 182 8.76 -7.21 -11.81
CA MET A 182 8.71 -7.58 -10.39
C MET A 182 8.86 -9.10 -10.26
N ASP A 183 9.54 -9.58 -9.21
CA ASP A 183 9.74 -11.01 -8.97
C ASP A 183 8.42 -11.70 -8.59
N GLY A 184 7.63 -12.09 -9.59
CA GLY A 184 6.41 -12.88 -9.42
C GLY A 184 5.64 -13.07 -10.72
N PRO A 185 5.18 -14.30 -11.05
CA PRO A 185 4.26 -14.48 -12.16
C PRO A 185 2.87 -13.95 -11.76
N TYR A 186 2.40 -12.93 -12.48
CA TYR A 186 1.03 -12.42 -12.34
C TYR A 186 0.16 -12.99 -13.44
N SER A 187 -0.92 -13.67 -13.08
CA SER A 187 -1.97 -13.99 -14.06
C SER A 187 -2.70 -12.72 -14.51
N ILE A 188 -3.38 -12.77 -15.64
CA ILE A 188 -4.22 -11.66 -16.12
C ILE A 188 -5.29 -11.31 -15.09
N ASP A 189 -5.93 -12.31 -14.48
CA ASP A 189 -6.94 -12.07 -13.45
C ASP A 189 -6.34 -11.46 -12.17
N ALA A 190 -5.15 -11.92 -11.75
CA ALA A 190 -4.44 -11.29 -10.65
C ALA A 190 -4.11 -9.82 -10.96
N THR A 191 -3.71 -9.53 -12.20
CA THR A 191 -3.43 -8.16 -12.66
C THR A 191 -4.68 -7.28 -12.58
N ARG A 192 -5.83 -7.77 -13.04
CA ARG A 192 -7.11 -7.04 -12.97
C ARG A 192 -7.51 -6.73 -11.52
N GLU A 193 -7.38 -7.70 -10.61
CA GLU A 193 -7.66 -7.50 -9.19
C GLU A 193 -6.75 -6.45 -8.54
N LEU A 194 -5.48 -6.44 -8.93
CA LEU A 194 -4.54 -5.44 -8.46
C LEU A 194 -4.87 -4.03 -8.96
N ILE A 195 -5.31 -3.90 -10.23
CA ILE A 195 -5.77 -2.62 -10.77
C ILE A 195 -7.01 -2.12 -10.01
N ARG A 196 -8.01 -2.99 -9.79
CA ARG A 196 -9.22 -2.66 -9.00
C ARG A 196 -8.86 -2.16 -7.60
N THR A 197 -7.98 -2.91 -6.93
CA THR A 197 -7.47 -2.56 -5.59
C THR A 197 -6.75 -1.23 -5.59
N ALA A 198 -5.90 -0.96 -6.59
CA ALA A 198 -5.16 0.29 -6.72
C ALA A 198 -6.07 1.50 -6.94
N GLN A 199 -7.18 1.32 -7.66
CA GLN A 199 -8.22 2.33 -7.91
C GLN A 199 -9.21 2.50 -6.72
N GLY A 200 -9.06 1.72 -5.64
CA GLY A 200 -9.95 1.78 -4.49
C GLY A 200 -11.33 1.15 -4.72
N ARG A 201 -11.53 0.43 -5.82
CA ARG A 201 -12.78 -0.27 -6.13
C ARG A 201 -12.78 -1.63 -5.47
N ARG A 202 -13.71 -1.90 -4.54
CA ARG A 202 -13.86 -3.24 -3.94
C ARG A 202 -14.79 -4.09 -4.80
N LEU A 203 -14.59 -5.40 -4.78
CA LEU A 203 -15.46 -6.38 -5.47
C LEU A 203 -16.94 -6.26 -5.06
N SER A 204 -17.23 -5.76 -3.85
CA SER A 204 -18.58 -5.50 -3.33
C SER A 204 -19.37 -4.47 -4.15
N ASP A 205 -18.69 -3.63 -4.92
CA ASP A 205 -19.32 -2.51 -5.61
C ASP A 205 -19.95 -2.96 -6.95
N PHE A 206 -19.70 -4.21 -7.38
CA PHE A 206 -20.25 -4.79 -8.60
C PHE A 206 -21.35 -5.83 -8.35
N THR A 207 -21.48 -6.37 -7.14
CA THR A 207 -22.58 -7.29 -6.80
C THR A 207 -23.92 -6.58 -6.58
N ASN A 208 -23.94 -5.24 -6.56
CA ASN A 208 -25.14 -4.44 -6.33
C ASN A 208 -25.68 -3.72 -7.58
N VAL A 209 -25.16 -4.01 -8.78
CA VAL A 209 -25.65 -3.38 -10.02
C VAL A 209 -26.66 -4.26 -10.77
N GLU A 210 -26.86 -5.51 -10.36
CA GLU A 210 -27.94 -6.38 -10.88
C GLU A 210 -29.08 -6.52 -9.87
N SER A 211 -29.92 -5.49 -9.72
CA SER A 211 -31.31 -5.67 -9.24
C SER A 211 -32.24 -4.48 -9.55
N SER A 212 -31.92 -3.67 -10.57
CA SER A 212 -32.80 -2.60 -11.04
C SER A 212 -33.11 -2.79 -12.51
N ASP A 213 -33.78 -3.89 -12.85
CA ASP A 213 -34.62 -4.00 -14.05
C ASP A 213 -35.49 -5.27 -13.96
N SER A 214 -36.61 -5.16 -13.24
CA SER A 214 -37.82 -5.98 -13.46
C SER A 214 -39.01 -5.37 -12.71
N LYS A 215 -39.47 -4.22 -13.20
CA LYS A 215 -40.92 -3.94 -13.19
C LYS A 215 -41.33 -3.74 -14.64
N MET A 216 -41.68 -4.85 -15.27
CA MET A 216 -42.55 -4.85 -16.44
C MET A 216 -43.87 -4.22 -16.01
N ASP A 217 -44.27 -3.20 -16.77
CA ASP A 217 -45.65 -2.80 -16.93
C ASP A 217 -46.43 -3.99 -17.51
N GLU A 218 -47.49 -4.39 -16.83
CA GLU A 218 -48.75 -4.91 -17.38
C GLU A 218 -49.90 -4.52 -16.46
#